data_AF-A0A818J6A4-F1
#
_entry.id   AF-A0A818J6A4-F1
#
_cell.length_a   1.000
_cell.length_b   1.000
_cell.length_c   1.000
_cell.angle_alpha   90.00
_cell.angle_beta   90.00
_cell.angle_gamma   90.00
#
_symmetry.space_group_name_H-M   'P 1'
#
loop_
_entity.id
_entity.type
_entity.pdbx_description
1 polymer ?
#
loop_
_entity_poly.entity_id
_entity_poly.type
_entity_poly.pdbx_seq_one_letter_code
_entity_poly.pdbx_strand_id
1 'polypeptide(L)'
;MTNNSFPYSSIIDMFNKQAISRSNEIYLLYPNQIDQQTYATLTYKQFNEVTSHLAQQYSIKIHSIATNQIPVVCLLAKNDETYLLTIYALLKLGVIVFPLSIRNSEAAIIHLLEMSNASYLFYSDEYASVANEVKIKFGSNIELYLLKQIDIDGLLYLGESTFKSIAENNDLDKYCIIFHSSGSTSFPKPIRLTIRCMFGWSESFALEMNNQFWANDDAVLSVLPLFHILGMSVAIMMWYAGGAYALPLTASFPPSPKEIITSLQYLKITKLLAVALILEEIIEWLHQYDDIGFQALACLKFVIYGGACCSTDICNELIEHGVNVTNMYGSTG
;
A
#
# COMPACT_ATOMS: atom_id res chain seq x y z
N MET A 1 18.57 17.71 -19.29
CA MET A 1 17.82 16.52 -18.85
C MET A 1 18.74 15.33 -19.02
N THR A 2 19.54 15.04 -17.99
CA THR A 2 20.43 13.88 -17.98
C THR A 2 19.58 12.61 -17.96
N ASN A 3 19.98 11.60 -18.73
CA ASN A 3 19.45 10.25 -18.69
C ASN A 3 19.50 9.71 -17.26
N ASN A 4 18.44 9.90 -16.45
CA ASN A 4 18.27 9.11 -15.23
C ASN A 4 17.82 7.71 -15.67
N SER A 5 18.79 6.84 -15.94
CA SER A 5 18.54 5.42 -16.04
C SER A 5 18.34 4.90 -14.62
N PHE A 6 17.09 4.64 -14.24
CA PHE A 6 16.80 3.87 -13.03
C PHE A 6 17.52 2.51 -13.10
N PRO A 7 17.84 1.87 -11.96
CA PRO A 7 18.46 0.55 -11.93
C PRO A 7 17.55 -0.58 -12.43
N TYR A 8 16.28 -0.27 -12.72
CA TYR A 8 15.26 -1.21 -13.14
C TYR A 8 14.66 -0.83 -14.50
N SER A 9 14.49 -1.81 -15.38
CA SER A 9 13.89 -1.60 -16.71
C SER A 9 12.36 -1.67 -16.69
N SER A 10 11.76 -2.27 -15.67
CA SER A 10 10.32 -2.43 -15.50
C SER A 10 9.97 -2.72 -14.04
N ILE A 11 8.67 -2.69 -13.69
CA ILE A 11 8.21 -3.03 -12.33
C ILE A 11 8.56 -4.47 -11.97
N ILE A 12 8.38 -5.42 -12.90
CA ILE A 12 8.70 -6.82 -12.65
C ILE A 12 10.22 -7.04 -12.47
N ASP A 13 11.05 -6.31 -13.22
CA ASP A 13 12.51 -6.32 -13.03
C ASP A 13 12.88 -5.79 -11.64
N MET A 14 12.27 -4.69 -11.19
CA MET A 14 12.44 -4.18 -9.82
C MET A 14 12.06 -5.22 -8.76
N PHE A 15 10.90 -5.85 -8.91
CA PHE A 15 10.44 -6.86 -7.97
C PHE A 15 11.38 -8.07 -7.91
N ASN A 16 11.78 -8.60 -9.07
CA ASN A 16 12.67 -9.76 -9.12
C ASN A 16 14.06 -9.46 -8.59
N LYS A 17 14.66 -8.31 -8.95
CA LYS A 17 15.99 -7.92 -8.46
C LYS A 17 16.01 -7.78 -6.94
N GLN A 18 15.02 -7.09 -6.36
CA GLN A 18 14.92 -6.94 -4.90
C GLN A 18 14.66 -8.26 -4.19
N ALA A 19 13.79 -9.11 -4.75
CA ALA A 19 13.55 -10.46 -4.23
C ALA A 19 14.82 -11.33 -4.21
N ILE A 20 15.71 -11.16 -5.19
CA ILE A 20 16.99 -11.85 -5.23
C ILE A 20 17.98 -11.23 -4.24
N SER A 21 18.17 -9.91 -4.27
CA SER A 21 19.19 -9.24 -3.46
C SER A 21 18.88 -9.27 -1.95
N ARG A 22 17.60 -9.32 -1.58
CA ARG A 22 17.10 -9.27 -0.19
C ARG A 22 16.32 -10.52 0.20
N SER A 23 16.56 -11.64 -0.48
CA SER A 23 15.74 -12.88 -0.41
C SER A 23 15.27 -13.28 1.00
N ASN A 24 16.14 -13.15 2.01
CA ASN A 24 15.87 -13.60 3.38
C ASN A 24 15.50 -12.46 4.35
N GLU A 25 15.53 -11.21 3.89
CA GLU A 25 15.09 -10.07 4.69
C GLU A 25 13.57 -10.04 4.74
N ILE A 26 13.00 -9.60 5.85
CA ILE A 26 11.54 -9.44 6.01
C ILE A 26 11.10 -8.22 5.21
N TYR A 27 10.10 -8.39 4.36
CA TYR A 27 9.44 -7.27 3.67
C TYR A 27 8.10 -6.93 4.32
N LEU A 28 7.24 -7.92 4.59
CA LEU A 28 5.90 -7.67 5.12
C LEU A 28 5.76 -8.26 6.52
N LEU A 29 5.23 -7.47 7.45
CA LEU A 29 4.67 -7.92 8.71
C LEU A 29 3.16 -7.65 8.69
N TYR A 30 2.35 -8.66 8.97
CA TYR A 30 0.90 -8.56 8.89
C TYR A 30 0.23 -9.43 9.97
N PRO A 31 -1.02 -9.14 10.36
CA PRO A 31 -1.75 -9.96 11.32
C PRO A 31 -1.82 -11.41 10.86
N ASN A 32 -1.54 -12.35 11.76
CA ASN A 32 -1.66 -13.76 11.44
C ASN A 32 -3.13 -14.10 11.13
N GLN A 33 -3.36 -14.83 10.04
CA GLN A 33 -4.70 -15.13 9.56
C GLN A 33 -5.48 -16.08 10.50
N ILE A 34 -4.78 -16.87 11.31
CA ILE A 34 -5.35 -17.80 12.29
C ILE A 34 -5.54 -17.10 13.64
N ASP A 35 -4.52 -16.39 14.10
CA ASP A 35 -4.54 -15.63 15.36
C ASP A 35 -4.20 -14.17 15.11
N GLN A 36 -5.24 -13.36 14.89
CA GLN A 36 -5.13 -11.91 14.63
C GLN A 36 -4.57 -11.10 15.81
N GLN A 37 -4.14 -11.74 16.91
CA GLN A 37 -3.37 -11.10 17.98
C GLN A 37 -1.86 -11.27 17.81
N THR A 38 -1.42 -11.99 16.78
CA THR A 38 -0.02 -12.23 16.47
C THR A 38 0.32 -11.75 15.07
N TYR A 39 1.62 -11.67 14.77
CA TYR A 39 2.12 -11.28 13.46
C TYR A 39 2.69 -12.48 12.71
N ALA A 40 2.38 -12.55 11.42
CA ALA A 40 3.09 -13.35 10.44
C ALA A 40 4.02 -12.44 9.61
N THR A 41 4.99 -13.06 8.92
CA THR A 41 5.98 -12.33 8.12
C THR A 41 6.16 -12.97 6.76
N LEU A 42 6.41 -12.15 5.73
CA LEU A 42 6.94 -12.60 4.45
C LEU A 42 8.30 -11.97 4.20
N THR A 43 9.28 -12.79 3.83
CA THR A 43 10.53 -12.27 3.26
C THR A 43 10.29 -11.66 1.89
N TYR A 44 11.25 -10.89 1.37
CA TYR A 44 11.18 -10.38 -0.01
C TYR A 44 10.96 -11.52 -1.03
N LYS A 45 11.67 -12.65 -0.86
CA LYS A 45 11.48 -13.82 -1.73
C LYS A 45 10.06 -14.37 -1.64
N GLN A 46 9.57 -14.63 -0.43
CA GLN A 46 8.24 -15.20 -0.20
C GLN A 46 7.13 -14.27 -0.72
N PHE A 47 7.22 -12.97 -0.45
CA PHE A 47 6.28 -11.99 -0.96
C PHE A 47 6.29 -11.94 -2.49
N ASN A 48 7.48 -12.00 -3.11
CA ASN A 48 7.61 -12.06 -4.57
C ASN A 48 6.98 -13.33 -5.16
N GLU A 49 7.15 -14.48 -4.51
CA GLU A 49 6.57 -15.76 -4.93
C GLU A 49 5.04 -15.73 -4.85
N VAL A 50 4.49 -15.32 -3.70
CA VAL A 50 3.03 -15.19 -3.48
C VAL A 50 2.42 -14.27 -4.52
N THR A 51 2.99 -13.08 -4.71
CA THR A 51 2.46 -12.10 -5.67
C THR A 51 2.65 -12.53 -7.12
N SER A 52 3.64 -13.38 -7.44
CA SER A 52 3.81 -13.94 -8.78
C SER A 52 2.77 -15.04 -9.07
N HIS A 53 2.46 -15.90 -8.10
CA HIS A 53 1.35 -16.86 -8.24
C HIS A 53 0.01 -16.16 -8.38
N LEU A 54 -0.23 -15.09 -7.59
CA LEU A 54 -1.45 -14.28 -7.73
C LEU A 54 -1.51 -13.61 -9.11
N ALA A 55 -0.41 -13.08 -9.61
CA ALA A 55 -0.36 -12.50 -10.95
C ALA A 55 -0.70 -13.54 -12.04
N GLN A 56 -0.24 -14.78 -11.87
CA GLN A 56 -0.60 -15.91 -12.74
C GLN A 56 -2.08 -16.29 -12.64
N GLN A 57 -2.67 -16.24 -11.45
CA GLN A 57 -4.11 -16.51 -11.27
C GLN A 57 -4.97 -15.39 -11.89
N TYR A 58 -4.55 -14.13 -11.70
CA TYR A 58 -5.27 -12.97 -12.23
C TYR A 58 -5.11 -12.84 -13.75
N SER A 59 -4.02 -13.32 -14.33
CA SER A 59 -3.85 -13.33 -15.79
C SER A 59 -4.87 -14.20 -16.53
N ILE A 60 -5.37 -15.25 -15.89
CA ILE A 60 -6.45 -16.10 -16.41
C ILE A 60 -7.79 -15.34 -16.39
N LYS A 61 -7.97 -14.40 -15.46
CA LYS A 61 -9.22 -13.61 -15.30
C LYS A 61 -9.21 -12.34 -16.16
N ILE A 62 -8.06 -11.70 -16.30
CA ILE A 62 -7.88 -10.43 -16.99
C ILE A 62 -7.45 -10.70 -18.45
N HIS A 63 -8.45 -10.95 -19.30
CA HIS A 63 -8.27 -11.41 -20.67
C HIS A 63 -7.81 -10.30 -21.66
N SER A 64 -7.84 -9.03 -21.27
CA SER A 64 -7.76 -7.87 -22.18
C SER A 64 -6.34 -7.43 -22.60
N ILE A 65 -5.29 -8.14 -22.20
CA ILE A 65 -3.92 -7.78 -22.60
C ILE A 65 -3.69 -8.06 -24.12
N ALA A 66 -4.55 -8.87 -24.74
CA ALA A 66 -4.50 -9.21 -26.16
C ALA A 66 -4.96 -8.08 -27.13
N THR A 67 -5.59 -7.00 -26.64
CA THR A 67 -6.17 -5.93 -27.50
C THR A 67 -5.31 -4.66 -27.58
N ASN A 68 -4.04 -4.70 -27.17
CA ASN A 68 -3.12 -3.56 -27.12
C ASN A 68 -3.55 -2.39 -26.21
N GLN A 69 -4.60 -2.56 -25.40
CA GLN A 69 -5.00 -1.63 -24.35
C GLN A 69 -4.73 -2.26 -22.99
N ILE A 70 -3.94 -1.57 -22.16
CA ILE A 70 -3.68 -2.01 -20.79
C ILE A 70 -4.92 -1.70 -19.94
N PRO A 71 -5.59 -2.71 -19.36
CA PRO A 71 -6.83 -2.48 -18.63
C PRO A 71 -6.60 -1.75 -17.30
N VAL A 72 -7.62 -1.02 -16.86
CA VAL A 72 -7.67 -0.45 -15.52
C VAL A 72 -8.42 -1.40 -14.59
N VAL A 73 -7.71 -1.86 -13.56
CA VAL A 73 -8.24 -2.74 -12.51
C VAL A 73 -8.41 -1.94 -11.23
N CYS A 74 -9.67 -1.72 -10.85
CA CYS A 74 -10.02 -0.98 -9.65
C CYS A 74 -10.13 -1.90 -8.44
N LEU A 75 -9.71 -1.43 -7.26
CA LEU A 75 -9.83 -2.18 -6.00
C LEU A 75 -10.63 -1.41 -4.95
N LEU A 76 -11.75 -1.97 -4.53
CA LEU A 76 -12.59 -1.48 -3.43
C LEU A 76 -12.67 -2.55 -2.34
N ALA A 77 -11.66 -2.59 -1.47
CA ALA A 77 -11.47 -3.66 -0.51
C ALA A 77 -10.82 -3.14 0.78
N LYS A 78 -10.83 -3.99 1.82
CA LYS A 78 -10.22 -3.69 3.13
C LYS A 78 -8.74 -3.40 3.01
N ASN A 79 -8.20 -2.60 3.91
CA ASN A 79 -6.78 -2.26 3.94
C ASN A 79 -5.97 -3.32 4.72
N ASP A 80 -5.80 -4.50 4.12
CA ASP A 80 -5.16 -5.66 4.73
C ASP A 80 -4.02 -6.24 3.85
N GLU A 81 -3.45 -7.37 4.26
CA GLU A 81 -2.39 -8.05 3.51
C GLU A 81 -2.87 -8.54 2.15
N THR A 82 -4.15 -8.96 2.08
CA THR A 82 -4.77 -9.43 0.83
C THR A 82 -4.78 -8.28 -0.18
N TYR A 83 -5.16 -7.08 0.25
CA TYR A 83 -5.15 -5.87 -0.58
C TYR A 83 -3.75 -5.53 -1.11
N LEU A 84 -2.75 -5.52 -0.24
CA LEU A 84 -1.38 -5.22 -0.61
C LEU A 84 -0.82 -6.25 -1.61
N LEU A 85 -1.00 -7.55 -1.32
CA LEU A 85 -0.57 -8.65 -2.18
C LEU A 85 -1.26 -8.57 -3.56
N THR A 86 -2.56 -8.28 -3.60
CA THR A 86 -3.29 -8.10 -4.86
C THR A 86 -2.75 -6.93 -5.66
N ILE A 87 -2.47 -5.78 -5.04
CA ILE A 87 -1.91 -4.66 -5.81
C ILE A 87 -0.55 -5.02 -6.41
N TYR A 88 0.35 -5.63 -5.65
CA TYR A 88 1.67 -6.03 -6.17
C TYR A 88 1.55 -7.08 -7.29
N ALA A 89 0.60 -8.02 -7.17
CA ALA A 89 0.31 -9.00 -8.22
C ALA A 89 -0.22 -8.33 -9.50
N LEU A 90 -1.09 -7.33 -9.39
CA LEU A 90 -1.60 -6.58 -10.55
C LEU A 90 -0.50 -5.70 -11.18
N LEU A 91 0.35 -5.07 -10.38
CA LEU A 91 1.53 -4.35 -10.86
C LEU A 91 2.50 -5.29 -11.62
N LYS A 92 2.70 -6.53 -11.12
CA LYS A 92 3.46 -7.59 -11.84
C LYS A 92 2.81 -7.98 -13.15
N LEU A 93 1.49 -8.08 -13.18
CA LEU A 93 0.72 -8.42 -14.37
C LEU A 93 0.84 -7.34 -15.46
N GLY A 94 1.19 -6.11 -15.08
CA GLY A 94 1.39 -4.99 -16.00
C GLY A 94 0.08 -4.29 -16.37
N VAL A 95 -0.96 -4.43 -15.56
CA VAL A 95 -2.21 -3.66 -15.67
C VAL A 95 -2.08 -2.30 -14.97
N ILE A 96 -3.02 -1.40 -15.21
CA ILE A 96 -3.12 -0.15 -14.46
C ILE A 96 -3.96 -0.40 -13.20
N VAL A 97 -3.35 -0.24 -12.03
CA VAL A 97 -4.04 -0.46 -10.74
C VAL A 97 -4.72 0.82 -10.29
N PHE A 98 -5.97 0.75 -9.85
CA PHE A 98 -6.68 1.89 -9.29
C PHE A 98 -7.28 1.55 -7.90
N PRO A 99 -6.49 1.73 -6.83
CA PRO A 99 -7.00 1.67 -5.47
C PRO A 99 -8.07 2.74 -5.20
N LEU A 100 -9.29 2.33 -4.86
CA LEU A 100 -10.42 3.23 -4.59
C LEU A 100 -10.59 3.43 -3.09
N SER A 101 -10.82 4.67 -2.66
CA SER A 101 -11.13 4.94 -1.25
C SER A 101 -12.49 4.38 -0.87
N ILE A 102 -12.47 3.53 0.15
CA ILE A 102 -13.68 2.99 0.81
C ILE A 102 -14.53 4.06 1.50
N ARG A 103 -14.03 5.30 1.62
CA ARG A 103 -14.76 6.44 2.19
C ARG A 103 -15.56 7.21 1.15
N ASN A 104 -15.36 6.94 -0.14
CA ASN A 104 -16.13 7.58 -1.20
C ASN A 104 -17.56 7.04 -1.20
N SER A 105 -18.53 7.92 -1.48
CA SER A 105 -19.90 7.47 -1.75
C SER A 105 -19.96 6.60 -3.00
N GLU A 106 -20.99 5.76 -3.10
CA GLU A 106 -21.24 4.94 -4.29
C GLU A 106 -21.25 5.75 -5.58
N ALA A 107 -21.93 6.91 -5.59
CA ALA A 107 -21.95 7.82 -6.74
C ALA A 107 -20.55 8.32 -7.12
N ALA A 108 -19.69 8.60 -6.14
CA ALA A 108 -18.32 9.00 -6.38
C ALA A 108 -17.47 7.84 -6.91
N ILE A 109 -17.67 6.60 -6.41
CA ILE A 109 -17.02 5.39 -6.93
C ILE A 109 -17.40 5.17 -8.40
N ILE A 110 -18.69 5.20 -8.71
CA ILE A 110 -19.21 5.08 -10.07
C ILE A 110 -18.59 6.14 -11.00
N HIS A 111 -18.52 7.41 -10.55
CA HIS A 111 -17.90 8.48 -11.31
C HIS A 111 -16.41 8.21 -11.60
N LEU A 112 -15.67 7.70 -10.61
CA LEU A 112 -14.26 7.34 -10.79
C LEU A 112 -14.08 6.22 -11.81
N LEU A 113 -14.92 5.18 -11.76
CA LEU A 113 -14.90 4.06 -12.71
C LEU A 113 -15.13 4.54 -14.16
N GLU A 114 -16.07 5.47 -14.36
CA GLU A 114 -16.30 6.11 -15.66
C GLU A 114 -15.06 6.89 -16.13
N MET A 115 -14.55 7.80 -15.28
CA MET A 115 -13.42 8.68 -15.62
C MET A 115 -12.10 7.91 -15.82
N SER A 116 -11.97 6.72 -15.24
CA SER A 116 -10.81 5.86 -15.42
C SER A 116 -10.92 4.91 -16.61
N ASN A 117 -12.10 4.76 -17.24
CA ASN A 117 -12.40 3.67 -18.16
C ASN A 117 -12.10 2.30 -17.52
N ALA A 118 -12.62 2.07 -16.31
CA ALA A 118 -12.38 0.84 -15.57
C ALA A 118 -12.90 -0.39 -16.34
N SER A 119 -12.07 -1.42 -16.43
CA SER A 119 -12.44 -2.70 -17.07
C SER A 119 -12.78 -3.78 -16.04
N TYR A 120 -12.21 -3.65 -14.84
CA TYR A 120 -12.37 -4.61 -13.75
C TYR A 120 -12.59 -3.90 -12.41
N LEU A 121 -13.45 -4.45 -11.57
CA LEU A 121 -13.58 -4.07 -10.16
C LEU A 121 -13.39 -5.30 -9.28
N PHE A 122 -12.33 -5.27 -8.48
CA PHE A 122 -12.05 -6.23 -7.42
C PHE A 122 -12.59 -5.65 -6.12
N TYR A 123 -13.40 -6.40 -5.37
CA TYR A 123 -14.09 -5.87 -4.20
C TYR A 123 -14.16 -6.89 -3.06
N SER A 124 -14.15 -6.43 -1.80
CA SER A 124 -14.44 -7.30 -0.64
C SER A 124 -15.95 -7.41 -0.39
N ASP A 125 -16.39 -8.46 0.33
CA ASP A 125 -17.82 -8.76 0.57
C ASP A 125 -18.63 -7.57 1.10
N GLU A 126 -18.04 -6.72 1.94
CA GLU A 126 -18.68 -5.54 2.53
C GLU A 126 -19.11 -4.48 1.49
N TYR A 127 -18.52 -4.52 0.29
CA TYR A 127 -18.82 -3.62 -0.81
C TYR A 127 -19.65 -4.28 -1.92
N ALA A 128 -20.27 -5.44 -1.63
CA ALA A 128 -21.10 -6.16 -2.59
C ALA A 128 -22.30 -5.33 -3.10
N SER A 129 -22.88 -4.46 -2.25
CA SER A 129 -23.94 -3.53 -2.67
C SER A 129 -23.45 -2.56 -3.76
N VAL A 130 -22.30 -1.91 -3.53
CA VAL A 130 -21.66 -1.02 -4.52
C VAL A 130 -21.32 -1.80 -5.80
N ALA A 131 -20.80 -3.02 -5.67
CA ALA A 131 -20.51 -3.87 -6.83
C ALA A 131 -21.77 -4.20 -7.66
N ASN A 132 -22.92 -4.44 -7.01
CA ASN A 132 -24.18 -4.67 -7.71
C ASN A 132 -24.64 -3.42 -8.48
N GLU A 133 -24.53 -2.24 -7.89
CA GLU A 133 -24.87 -0.97 -8.57
C GLU A 133 -23.93 -0.69 -9.76
N VAL A 134 -22.64 -0.99 -9.61
CA VAL A 134 -21.68 -1.00 -10.71
C VAL A 134 -22.13 -1.99 -11.80
N LYS A 135 -22.61 -3.18 -11.45
CA LYS A 135 -23.10 -4.14 -12.46
C LYS A 135 -24.32 -3.61 -13.21
N ILE A 136 -25.27 -3.01 -12.50
CA ILE A 136 -26.49 -2.43 -13.08
C ILE A 136 -26.13 -1.31 -14.05
N LYS A 137 -25.21 -0.43 -13.67
CA LYS A 137 -24.84 0.74 -14.48
C LYS A 137 -23.97 0.41 -15.69
N PHE A 138 -22.96 -0.44 -15.52
CA PHE A 138 -21.96 -0.69 -16.57
C PHE A 138 -22.20 -1.99 -17.35
N GLY A 139 -23.05 -2.90 -16.86
CA GLY A 139 -23.40 -4.14 -17.54
C GLY A 139 -22.18 -5.02 -17.82
N SER A 140 -21.95 -5.37 -19.09
CA SER A 140 -20.80 -6.16 -19.55
C SER A 140 -19.51 -5.35 -19.74
N ASN A 141 -19.54 -4.01 -19.59
CA ASN A 141 -18.36 -3.17 -19.78
C ASN A 141 -17.36 -3.26 -18.62
N ILE A 142 -17.80 -3.79 -17.47
CA ILE A 142 -16.95 -4.03 -16.31
C ILE A 142 -17.17 -5.46 -15.77
N GLU A 143 -16.07 -6.15 -15.53
CA GLU A 143 -16.07 -7.45 -14.86
C GLU A 143 -15.85 -7.28 -13.36
N LEU A 144 -16.59 -8.04 -12.56
CA LEU A 144 -16.60 -7.95 -11.10
C LEU A 144 -15.95 -9.20 -10.50
N TYR A 145 -15.02 -9.00 -9.58
CA TYR A 145 -14.31 -10.08 -8.91
C TYR A 145 -14.36 -9.89 -7.40
N LEU A 146 -14.97 -10.86 -6.72
CA LEU A 146 -14.92 -10.90 -5.26
C LEU A 146 -13.49 -11.25 -4.82
N LEU A 147 -12.89 -10.36 -4.03
CA LEU A 147 -11.59 -10.51 -3.43
C LEU A 147 -11.73 -11.24 -2.10
N LYS A 148 -11.34 -12.51 -2.11
CA LYS A 148 -11.28 -13.36 -0.93
C LYS A 148 -9.91 -13.26 -0.28
N GLN A 149 -9.83 -13.58 1.01
CA GLN A 149 -8.57 -13.74 1.71
C GLN A 149 -7.65 -14.70 0.95
N ILE A 150 -6.38 -14.31 0.82
CA ILE A 150 -5.36 -15.10 0.13
C ILE A 150 -4.82 -16.18 1.06
N ASP A 151 -4.81 -17.44 0.60
CA ASP A 151 -4.12 -18.55 1.25
C ASP A 151 -2.61 -18.46 0.98
N ILE A 152 -1.92 -17.69 1.84
CA ILE A 152 -0.50 -17.38 1.69
C ILE A 152 0.35 -18.66 1.80
N ASP A 153 0.08 -19.50 2.82
CA ASP A 153 0.83 -20.74 3.05
C ASP A 153 0.63 -21.73 1.90
N GLY A 154 -0.59 -21.86 1.39
CA GLY A 154 -0.89 -22.67 0.22
C GLY A 154 -0.13 -22.20 -1.03
N LEU A 155 -0.03 -20.89 -1.25
CA LEU A 155 0.75 -20.33 -2.37
C LEU A 155 2.26 -20.54 -2.21
N LEU A 156 2.79 -20.40 -0.99
CA LEU A 156 4.19 -20.70 -0.70
C LEU A 156 4.52 -22.18 -0.89
N TYR A 157 3.58 -23.08 -0.57
CA TYR A 157 3.74 -24.52 -0.77
C TYR A 157 3.89 -24.91 -2.24
N LEU A 158 3.36 -24.12 -3.19
CA LEU A 158 3.52 -24.36 -4.62
C LEU A 158 4.97 -24.16 -5.09
N GLY A 159 5.82 -23.50 -4.29
CA GLY A 159 7.22 -23.22 -4.63
C GLY A 159 7.35 -22.06 -5.63
N GLU A 160 8.42 -22.09 -6.43
CA GLU A 160 8.76 -21.00 -7.34
C GLU A 160 7.74 -20.85 -8.47
N SER A 161 7.18 -19.65 -8.64
CA SER A 161 6.26 -19.33 -9.72
C SER A 161 7.00 -19.23 -11.06
N THR A 162 6.43 -19.79 -12.12
CA THR A 162 6.92 -19.64 -13.50
C THR A 162 6.32 -18.43 -14.22
N PHE A 163 5.61 -17.56 -13.49
CA PHE A 163 4.92 -16.41 -14.05
C PHE A 163 5.88 -15.48 -14.79
N LYS A 164 5.56 -15.21 -16.06
CA LYS A 164 6.13 -14.12 -16.85
C LYS A 164 5.05 -13.08 -17.06
N SER A 165 5.39 -11.81 -16.88
CA SER A 165 4.42 -10.73 -17.11
C SER A 165 3.93 -10.78 -18.55
N ILE A 166 2.61 -10.66 -18.73
CA ILE A 166 2.00 -10.64 -20.06
C ILE A 166 2.31 -9.32 -20.76
N ALA A 167 2.56 -8.27 -19.99
CA ALA A 167 2.96 -6.96 -20.46
C ALA A 167 4.35 -6.60 -19.94
N GLU A 168 5.38 -7.41 -20.27
CA GLU A 168 6.80 -7.00 -20.13
C GLU A 168 7.03 -5.74 -20.97
N ASN A 169 6.68 -4.60 -20.40
CA ASN A 169 6.73 -3.32 -21.04
C ASN A 169 7.81 -2.49 -20.36
N ASN A 170 8.92 -2.34 -21.07
CA ASN A 170 10.07 -1.56 -20.61
C ASN A 170 9.89 -0.05 -20.85
N ASP A 171 8.71 0.37 -21.34
CA ASP A 171 8.38 1.78 -21.47
C ASP A 171 7.92 2.36 -20.12
N LEU A 172 8.84 3.09 -19.49
CA LEU A 172 8.65 3.72 -18.18
C LEU A 172 7.63 4.87 -18.19
N ASP A 173 7.25 5.38 -19.37
CA ASP A 173 6.27 6.47 -19.49
C ASP A 173 4.82 5.96 -19.54
N LYS A 174 4.60 4.64 -19.48
CA LYS A 174 3.26 4.10 -19.32
C LYS A 174 2.75 4.23 -17.89
N TYR A 175 1.44 4.43 -17.77
CA TYR A 175 0.75 4.44 -16.48
C TYR A 175 0.75 3.05 -15.83
N CYS A 176 0.96 3.01 -14.52
CA CYS A 176 0.90 1.77 -13.74
C CYS A 176 -0.09 1.85 -12.56
N ILE A 177 -0.30 3.04 -12.02
CA ILE A 177 -1.20 3.25 -10.88
C ILE A 177 -2.00 4.54 -11.06
N ILE A 178 -3.24 4.52 -10.57
CA ILE A 178 -4.13 5.67 -10.49
C ILE A 178 -4.47 5.88 -9.03
N PHE A 179 -4.37 7.13 -8.57
CA PHE A 179 -5.00 7.57 -7.32
C PHE A 179 -6.11 8.56 -7.63
N HIS A 180 -6.86 8.99 -6.62
CA HIS A 180 -7.87 10.02 -6.81
C HIS A 180 -7.69 11.18 -5.82
N SER A 181 -8.13 12.37 -6.22
CA SER A 181 -8.28 13.50 -5.30
C SER A 181 -9.32 13.20 -4.21
N SER A 182 -9.31 13.93 -3.09
CA SER A 182 -10.29 13.77 -1.99
C SER A 182 -11.71 14.22 -2.35
N GLY A 183 -11.90 15.06 -3.38
CA GLY A 183 -13.22 15.44 -3.89
C GLY A 183 -14.04 16.37 -2.98
N SER A 184 -13.40 17.26 -2.22
CA SER A 184 -14.09 18.13 -1.25
C SER A 184 -15.08 19.14 -1.84
N THR A 185 -14.92 19.53 -3.11
CA THR A 185 -15.78 20.53 -3.79
C THR A 185 -16.52 19.99 -5.02
N SER A 186 -16.11 18.82 -5.52
CA SER A 186 -16.67 18.13 -6.69
C SER A 186 -16.34 16.65 -6.59
N PHE A 187 -16.94 15.79 -7.41
CA PHE A 187 -16.53 14.39 -7.44
C PHE A 187 -15.00 14.24 -7.61
N PRO A 188 -14.41 13.22 -6.95
CA PRO A 188 -12.97 12.98 -7.01
C PRO A 188 -12.55 12.67 -8.45
N LYS A 189 -11.32 13.03 -8.82
CA LYS A 189 -10.77 12.84 -10.17
C LYS A 189 -9.59 11.87 -10.15
N PRO A 190 -9.47 10.98 -11.16
CA PRO A 190 -8.32 10.09 -11.27
C PRO A 190 -7.06 10.86 -11.66
N ILE A 191 -5.95 10.53 -10.99
CA ILE A 191 -4.61 11.04 -11.22
C ILE A 191 -3.73 9.85 -11.60
N ARG A 192 -3.24 9.86 -12.84
CA ARG A 192 -2.50 8.74 -13.44
C ARG A 192 -1.02 8.93 -13.27
N LEU A 193 -0.34 7.92 -12.76
CA LEU A 193 1.09 7.96 -12.49
C LEU A 193 1.82 6.92 -13.32
N THR A 194 2.92 7.35 -13.95
CA THR A 194 3.75 6.49 -14.78
C THR A 194 4.69 5.66 -13.94
N ILE A 195 5.25 4.60 -14.53
CA ILE A 195 6.32 3.82 -13.91
C ILE A 195 7.51 4.74 -13.57
N ARG A 196 7.83 5.71 -14.43
CA ARG A 196 8.85 6.72 -14.19
C ARG A 196 8.56 7.56 -12.94
N CYS A 197 7.32 8.01 -12.73
CA CYS A 197 6.94 8.72 -11.51
C CYS A 197 7.16 7.85 -10.27
N MET A 198 6.71 6.58 -10.35
CA MET A 198 6.86 5.62 -9.26
C MET A 198 8.33 5.34 -8.93
N PHE A 199 9.18 5.17 -9.94
CA PHE A 199 10.62 5.00 -9.70
C PHE A 199 11.28 6.28 -9.22
N GLY A 200 10.84 7.45 -9.69
CA GLY A 200 11.39 8.75 -9.28
C GLY A 200 11.23 9.03 -7.79
N TRP A 201 10.03 8.82 -7.22
CA TRP A 201 9.86 9.00 -5.76
C TRP A 201 10.60 7.93 -4.95
N SER A 202 10.71 6.70 -5.48
CA SER A 202 11.34 5.61 -4.74
C SER A 202 12.86 5.71 -4.75
N GLU A 203 13.42 6.19 -5.86
CA GLU A 203 14.84 6.52 -5.96
C GLU A 203 15.19 7.71 -5.05
N SER A 204 14.35 8.75 -5.03
CA SER A 204 14.53 9.89 -4.12
C SER A 204 14.56 9.45 -2.65
N PHE A 205 13.65 8.56 -2.29
CA PHE A 205 13.62 7.92 -0.97
C PHE A 205 14.88 7.08 -0.69
N ALA A 206 15.32 6.27 -1.65
CA ALA A 206 16.53 5.46 -1.51
C ALA A 206 17.80 6.32 -1.34
N LEU A 207 17.85 7.51 -1.95
CA LEU A 207 18.94 8.46 -1.71
C LEU A 207 18.94 9.01 -0.28
N GLU A 208 17.77 9.22 0.32
CA GLU A 208 17.66 9.61 1.73
C GLU A 208 18.11 8.51 2.71
N MET A 209 18.10 7.23 2.32
CA MET A 209 18.70 6.15 3.13
C MET A 209 20.19 6.39 3.38
N ASN A 210 20.89 6.98 2.42
CA ASN A 210 22.31 7.31 2.58
C ASN A 210 22.54 8.45 3.57
N ASN A 211 21.49 9.19 3.95
CA ASN A 211 21.53 10.29 4.92
C ASN A 211 21.08 9.87 6.34
N GLN A 212 21.02 8.56 6.63
CA GLN A 212 20.65 7.98 7.94
C GLN A 212 19.20 8.19 8.40
N PHE A 213 18.37 8.92 7.65
CA PHE A 213 16.95 9.04 7.95
C PHE A 213 16.23 7.69 7.70
N TRP A 214 16.67 6.96 6.68
CA TRP A 214 16.22 5.60 6.36
C TRP A 214 17.40 4.61 6.37
N ALA A 215 17.15 3.36 6.74
CA ALA A 215 18.15 2.30 6.83
C ALA A 215 17.57 0.95 6.37
N ASN A 216 18.43 0.04 5.90
CA ASN A 216 18.00 -1.26 5.36
C ASN A 216 17.30 -2.15 6.39
N ASP A 217 17.50 -1.89 7.69
CA ASP A 217 16.89 -2.60 8.80
C ASP A 217 15.65 -1.89 9.38
N ASP A 218 15.20 -0.81 8.74
CA ASP A 218 13.99 -0.12 9.18
C ASP A 218 12.75 -0.98 8.92
N ALA A 219 11.89 -1.05 9.94
CA ALA A 219 10.52 -1.50 9.81
C ALA A 219 9.58 -0.32 10.06
N VAL A 220 8.63 -0.11 9.13
CA VAL A 220 7.66 0.98 9.17
C VAL A 220 6.27 0.41 9.45
N LEU A 221 5.68 0.77 10.58
CA LEU A 221 4.26 0.57 10.81
C LEU A 221 3.49 1.69 10.12
N SER A 222 2.72 1.35 9.10
CA SER A 222 1.88 2.31 8.39
C SER A 222 0.42 2.09 8.74
N VAL A 223 -0.18 3.09 9.38
CA VAL A 223 -1.61 3.11 9.71
C VAL A 223 -2.41 3.86 8.64
N LEU A 224 -1.78 4.13 7.49
CA LEU A 224 -2.36 4.84 6.37
C LEU A 224 -3.01 3.87 5.37
N PRO A 225 -4.06 4.32 4.67
CA PRO A 225 -4.71 3.48 3.69
C PRO A 225 -3.85 3.37 2.42
N LEU A 226 -3.74 2.16 1.88
CA LEU A 226 -3.06 1.84 0.63
C LEU A 226 -3.81 2.36 -0.61
N PHE A 227 -5.06 2.79 -0.46
CA PHE A 227 -5.75 3.54 -1.52
C PHE A 227 -5.34 5.01 -1.61
N HIS A 228 -4.52 5.49 -0.68
CA HIS A 228 -3.96 6.84 -0.68
C HIS A 228 -2.46 6.79 -0.98
N ILE A 229 -1.98 7.75 -1.78
CA ILE A 229 -0.59 7.78 -2.24
C ILE A 229 0.42 7.70 -1.09
N LEU A 230 0.19 8.40 0.03
CA LEU A 230 1.12 8.43 1.16
C LEU A 230 1.33 7.04 1.80
N GLY A 231 0.26 6.25 1.96
CA GLY A 231 0.38 4.89 2.48
C GLY A 231 1.03 3.95 1.46
N MET A 232 0.60 4.08 0.21
CA MET A 232 1.07 3.22 -0.87
C MET A 232 2.52 3.46 -1.29
N SER A 233 2.94 4.72 -1.31
CA SER A 233 4.30 5.11 -1.68
C SER A 233 5.30 4.49 -0.72
N VAL A 234 5.01 4.46 0.58
CA VAL A 234 5.92 3.88 1.58
C VAL A 234 6.05 2.37 1.42
N ALA A 235 4.97 1.64 1.12
CA ALA A 235 5.07 0.21 0.80
C ALA A 235 6.01 -0.02 -0.40
N ILE A 236 5.83 0.75 -1.49
CA ILE A 236 6.66 0.64 -2.69
C ILE A 236 8.10 1.10 -2.44
N MET A 237 8.31 2.13 -1.63
CA MET A 237 9.63 2.65 -1.24
C MET A 237 10.39 1.63 -0.40
N MET A 238 9.75 0.98 0.58
CA MET A 238 10.34 -0.12 1.34
C MET A 238 10.77 -1.24 0.41
N TRP A 239 9.91 -1.64 -0.53
CA TRP A 239 10.29 -2.65 -1.50
C TRP A 239 11.49 -2.24 -2.37
N TYR A 240 11.47 -1.00 -2.88
CA TYR A 240 12.48 -0.49 -3.80
C TYR A 240 13.85 -0.36 -3.14
N ALA A 241 13.87 0.17 -1.91
CA ALA A 241 15.09 0.63 -1.25
C ALA A 241 15.61 -0.37 -0.22
N GLY A 242 14.72 -1.18 0.37
CA GLY A 242 15.00 -2.07 1.50
C GLY A 242 14.25 -1.66 2.75
N GLY A 243 14.11 -2.60 3.69
CA GLY A 243 13.32 -2.45 4.92
C GLY A 243 12.04 -3.28 4.91
N ALA A 244 11.23 -3.11 5.95
CA ALA A 244 9.99 -3.83 6.14
C ALA A 244 8.78 -2.88 6.26
N TYR A 245 7.67 -3.28 5.67
CA TYR A 245 6.37 -2.65 5.80
C TYR A 245 5.51 -3.49 6.76
N ALA A 246 4.99 -2.86 7.80
CA ALA A 246 4.11 -3.49 8.77
C ALA A 246 2.70 -2.91 8.68
N LEU A 247 1.71 -3.80 8.65
CA LEU A 247 0.30 -3.47 8.80
C LEU A 247 -0.09 -3.46 10.29
N PRO A 248 -1.09 -2.67 10.70
CA PRO A 248 -1.62 -2.73 12.06
C PRO A 248 -2.23 -4.10 12.37
N LEU A 249 -2.30 -4.44 13.67
CA LEU A 249 -2.69 -5.77 14.16
C LEU A 249 -4.10 -6.22 13.71
N THR A 250 -4.98 -5.30 13.33
CA THR A 250 -6.27 -5.64 12.74
C THR A 250 -6.48 -4.94 11.41
N ALA A 251 -7.33 -5.52 10.58
CA ALA A 251 -7.76 -4.92 9.31
C ALA A 251 -8.81 -3.81 9.50
N SER A 252 -9.02 -3.33 10.73
CA SER A 252 -9.86 -2.17 10.99
C SER A 252 -9.17 -0.92 10.44
N PHE A 253 -9.95 -0.05 9.79
CA PHE A 253 -9.42 1.17 9.21
C PHE A 253 -10.32 2.38 9.52
N PRO A 254 -9.81 3.43 10.17
CA PRO A 254 -8.46 3.52 10.76
C PRO A 254 -8.29 2.54 11.94
N PRO A 255 -7.07 2.06 12.22
CA PRO A 255 -6.80 1.25 13.41
C PRO A 255 -6.92 2.11 14.68
N SER A 256 -7.40 1.52 15.77
CA SER A 256 -7.53 2.20 17.05
C SER A 256 -6.16 2.49 17.70
N PRO A 257 -6.04 3.54 18.54
CA PRO A 257 -4.83 3.82 19.31
C PRO A 257 -4.26 2.61 20.05
N LYS A 258 -5.12 1.83 20.71
CA LYS A 258 -4.74 0.60 21.41
C LYS A 258 -4.05 -0.38 20.46
N GLU A 259 -4.60 -0.62 19.27
CA GLU A 259 -4.02 -1.54 18.29
C GLU A 259 -2.68 -1.05 17.77
N ILE A 260 -2.52 0.27 17.57
CA ILE A 260 -1.27 0.88 17.13
C ILE A 260 -0.19 0.66 18.19
N ILE A 261 -0.45 1.04 19.46
CA ILE A 261 0.50 0.88 20.56
C ILE A 261 0.82 -0.60 20.79
N THR A 262 -0.18 -1.48 20.74
CA THR A 262 0.01 -2.93 20.83
C THR A 262 0.93 -3.43 19.71
N SER A 263 0.73 -2.98 18.47
CA SER A 263 1.59 -3.33 17.33
C SER A 263 3.04 -2.89 17.57
N LEU A 264 3.26 -1.67 18.08
CA LEU A 264 4.59 -1.14 18.40
C LEU A 264 5.28 -1.90 19.54
N GLN A 265 4.53 -2.46 20.49
CA GLN A 265 5.07 -3.25 21.59
C GLN A 265 5.46 -4.68 21.15
N TYR A 266 4.69 -5.28 20.23
CA TYR A 266 4.99 -6.62 19.72
C TYR A 266 6.09 -6.65 18.66
N LEU A 267 6.15 -5.60 17.85
CA LEU A 267 7.05 -5.54 16.71
C LEU A 267 8.24 -4.62 17.01
N LYS A 268 9.40 -4.97 16.43
CA LYS A 268 10.57 -4.07 16.44
C LYS A 268 10.44 -3.01 15.35
N ILE A 269 9.40 -2.19 15.45
CA ILE A 269 9.15 -1.08 14.53
C ILE A 269 10.16 0.03 14.81
N THR A 270 10.68 0.61 13.74
CA THR A 270 11.59 1.75 13.81
C THR A 270 10.88 3.06 13.53
N LYS A 271 9.78 3.03 12.78
CA LYS A 271 9.05 4.22 12.35
C LYS A 271 7.55 3.99 12.31
N LEU A 272 6.79 4.97 12.77
CA LEU A 272 5.33 5.02 12.62
C LEU A 272 4.98 6.04 11.55
N LEU A 273 4.09 5.69 10.63
CA LEU A 273 3.53 6.60 9.64
C LEU A 273 2.03 6.79 9.87
N ALA A 274 1.62 8.01 10.22
CA ALA A 274 0.24 8.35 10.58
C ALA A 274 -0.22 9.69 9.97
N VAL A 275 -1.51 10.00 10.10
CA VAL A 275 -2.01 11.38 9.89
C VAL A 275 -2.11 12.08 11.24
N ALA A 276 -2.14 13.43 11.25
CA ALA A 276 -2.24 14.23 12.48
C ALA A 276 -3.38 13.79 13.40
N LEU A 277 -4.58 13.54 12.82
CA LEU A 277 -5.74 13.07 13.59
C LEU A 277 -5.49 11.75 14.34
N ILE A 278 -4.76 10.80 13.75
CA ILE A 278 -4.45 9.54 14.44
C ILE A 278 -3.45 9.79 15.57
N LEU A 279 -2.52 10.74 15.42
CA LEU A 279 -1.61 11.10 16.51
C LEU A 279 -2.36 11.77 17.68
N GLU A 280 -3.35 12.61 17.38
CA GLU A 280 -4.26 13.20 18.39
C GLU A 280 -4.98 12.09 19.17
N GLU A 281 -5.62 11.15 18.44
CA GLU A 281 -6.33 10.02 19.05
C GLU A 281 -5.41 9.13 19.89
N ILE A 282 -4.15 8.93 19.47
CA ILE A 282 -3.15 8.19 20.25
C ILE A 282 -2.83 8.92 21.55
N ILE A 283 -2.54 10.21 21.51
CA ILE A 283 -2.20 11.00 22.69
C ILE A 283 -3.35 11.02 23.69
N GLU A 284 -4.57 11.29 23.23
CA GLU A 284 -5.76 11.29 24.09
C GLU A 284 -5.97 9.93 24.76
N TRP A 285 -5.81 8.84 24.00
CA TRP A 285 -5.94 7.49 24.52
C TRP A 285 -4.85 7.14 25.54
N LEU A 286 -3.59 7.54 25.29
CA LEU A 286 -2.48 7.31 26.22
C LEU A 286 -2.75 7.98 27.56
N HIS A 287 -3.10 9.27 27.57
CA HIS A 287 -3.46 10.02 28.78
C HIS A 287 -4.63 9.40 29.56
N GLN A 288 -5.56 8.78 28.84
CA GLN A 288 -6.75 8.21 29.47
C GLN A 288 -6.51 6.80 30.02
N TYR A 289 -5.67 5.99 29.37
CA TYR A 289 -5.63 4.55 29.59
C TYR A 289 -4.24 3.94 29.75
N ASP A 290 -3.18 4.56 29.23
CA ASP A 290 -1.84 3.95 29.19
C ASP A 290 -0.71 4.99 29.00
N ASP A 291 -0.46 5.82 30.01
CA ASP A 291 0.64 6.83 29.97
C ASP A 291 2.01 6.20 29.65
N ILE A 292 2.23 4.93 30.01
CA ILE A 292 3.49 4.21 29.73
C ILE A 292 3.67 3.99 28.21
N GLY A 293 2.59 3.96 27.43
CA GLY A 293 2.61 3.75 25.99
C GLY A 293 3.36 4.85 25.22
N PHE A 294 3.57 6.05 25.80
CA PHE A 294 4.48 7.05 25.22
C PHE A 294 5.91 6.51 25.03
N GLN A 295 6.36 5.57 25.87
CA GLN A 295 7.67 4.92 25.72
C GLN A 295 7.77 4.12 24.41
N ALA A 296 6.67 3.49 23.96
CA ALA A 296 6.65 2.76 22.70
C ALA A 296 6.87 3.72 21.51
N LEU A 297 6.32 4.93 21.58
CA LEU A 297 6.54 5.98 20.57
C LEU A 297 7.97 6.55 20.66
N ALA A 298 8.49 6.78 21.86
CA ALA A 298 9.83 7.33 22.08
C ALA A 298 10.96 6.36 21.66
N CYS A 299 10.70 5.06 21.64
CA CYS A 299 11.62 4.05 21.12
C CYS A 299 11.76 4.07 19.59
N LEU A 300 10.87 4.76 18.87
CA LEU A 300 10.94 4.87 17.42
C LEU A 300 12.05 5.84 17.00
N LYS A 301 12.73 5.52 15.88
CA LYS A 301 13.63 6.47 15.22
C LYS A 301 12.86 7.72 14.81
N PHE A 302 11.65 7.55 14.26
CA PHE A 302 10.76 8.64 13.89
C PHE A 302 9.27 8.28 14.00
N VAL A 303 8.46 9.22 14.48
CA VAL A 303 7.02 9.30 14.18
C VAL A 303 6.85 10.27 13.03
N ILE A 304 6.39 9.76 11.89
CA ILE A 304 6.20 10.52 10.66
C ILE A 304 4.71 10.81 10.49
N TYR A 305 4.36 12.09 10.34
CA TYR A 305 3.01 12.50 9.99
C TYR A 305 2.94 13.17 8.62
N GLY A 306 1.79 13.09 7.97
CA GLY A 306 1.57 13.75 6.68
C GLY A 306 0.09 13.88 6.30
N GLY A 307 -0.16 14.49 5.14
CA GLY A 307 -1.50 14.68 4.56
C GLY A 307 -2.27 15.89 5.10
N ALA A 308 -2.04 16.30 6.34
CA ALA A 308 -2.57 17.52 6.94
C ALA A 308 -1.55 18.15 7.90
N CYS A 309 -1.74 19.43 8.24
CA CYS A 309 -0.96 20.07 9.28
C CYS A 309 -1.23 19.39 10.63
N CYS A 310 -0.16 19.17 11.40
CA CYS A 310 -0.27 18.80 12.80
C CYS A 310 -0.27 20.08 13.65
N SER A 311 -1.10 20.16 14.68
CA SER A 311 -1.09 21.32 15.59
C SER A 311 0.25 21.38 16.34
N THR A 312 0.69 22.60 16.68
CA THR A 312 1.92 22.79 17.46
C THR A 312 1.82 22.11 18.83
N ASP A 313 0.62 22.07 19.43
CA ASP A 313 0.40 21.44 20.72
C ASP A 313 0.64 19.93 20.68
N ILE A 314 0.14 19.24 19.64
CA ILE A 314 0.36 17.79 19.43
C ILE A 314 1.84 17.50 19.23
N CYS A 315 2.52 18.29 18.40
CA CYS A 315 3.96 18.09 18.18
C CYS A 315 4.77 18.32 19.45
N ASN A 316 4.46 19.38 20.21
CA ASN A 316 5.14 19.67 21.48
C ASN A 316 4.92 18.56 22.50
N GLU A 317 3.69 18.06 22.63
CA GLU A 317 3.35 16.95 23.52
C GLU A 317 4.20 15.71 23.24
N LEU A 318 4.32 15.32 21.96
CA LEU A 318 5.17 14.21 21.54
C LEU A 318 6.65 14.46 21.87
N ILE A 319 7.15 15.67 21.60
CA ILE A 319 8.55 16.05 21.87
C ILE A 319 8.85 16.04 23.37
N GLU A 320 7.94 16.51 24.22
CA GLU A 320 8.06 16.49 25.68
C GLU A 320 8.17 15.05 26.23
N HIS A 321 7.53 14.10 25.55
CA HIS A 321 7.65 12.67 25.83
C HIS A 321 8.86 11.98 25.16
N GLY A 322 9.76 12.76 24.55
CA GLY A 322 10.98 12.25 23.91
C GLY A 322 10.77 11.60 22.54
N VAL A 323 9.61 11.80 21.92
CA VAL A 323 9.30 11.25 20.59
C VAL A 323 9.93 12.12 19.51
N ASN A 324 10.68 11.48 18.60
CA ASN A 324 11.23 12.16 17.43
C ASN A 324 10.18 12.28 16.33
N VAL A 325 9.43 13.38 16.32
CA VAL A 325 8.35 13.62 15.36
C VAL A 325 8.83 14.42 14.15
N THR A 326 8.41 14.03 12.94
CA THR A 326 8.77 14.72 11.69
C THR A 326 7.62 14.70 10.69
N ASN A 327 7.65 15.66 9.76
CA ASN A 327 6.63 15.82 8.74
C ASN A 327 7.09 15.24 7.40
N MET A 328 6.19 14.54 6.73
CA MET A 328 6.29 14.18 5.32
C MET A 328 5.18 14.89 4.53
N TYR A 329 5.59 15.81 3.65
CA TYR A 329 4.68 16.58 2.82
C TYR A 329 4.66 16.08 1.38
N GLY A 330 3.47 16.04 0.78
CA GLY A 330 3.27 15.73 -0.63
C GLY A 330 1.80 15.87 -1.03
N SER A 331 1.56 15.84 -2.34
CA SER A 331 0.23 15.82 -2.95
C SER A 331 0.05 14.57 -3.79
N THR A 332 -1.22 14.18 -4.03
CA THR A 332 -1.54 13.11 -4.98
C THR A 332 -1.21 13.48 -6.42
N GLY A 333 -1.26 14.78 -6.75
CA GLY A 333 -1.00 15.32 -8.09
C GLY A 333 0.38 15.94 -8.23
#